data_AF-A0A6G6SLC1-F1
#
_entry.id   AF-A0A6G6SLC1-F1
#
_cell.length_a   1.000
_cell.length_b   1.000
_cell.length_c   1.000
_cell.angle_alpha   90.00
_cell.angle_beta   90.00
_cell.angle_gamma   90.00
#
_symmetry.space_group_name_H-M   'P 1'
#
loop_
_entity.id
_entity.type
_entity.pdbx_description
1 polymer ?
#
loop_
_entity_poly.entity_id
_entity_poly.type
_entity_poly.pdbx_seq_one_letter_code
_entity_poly.pdbx_strand_id
1 'polypeptide(L)'
;MPEFTVRVELSDPENADYVLLTQKMEKEGFKKEINGLKGKYILPLAEFNYHTETKGHKEVIELAFSIAEKITLNPAILVTEVKNRAWKGLERL
;
A
#
# COMPACT_ATOMS: atom_id res chain seq x y z
N MET A 1 12.04 8.35 -9.94
CA MET A 1 10.69 8.54 -9.35
C MET A 1 10.71 7.97 -7.95
N PRO A 2 10.31 8.73 -6.91
CA PRO A 2 10.11 8.20 -5.57
C PRO A 2 9.20 6.97 -5.56
N GLU A 3 9.56 5.99 -4.73
CA GLU A 3 8.76 4.80 -4.46
C GLU A 3 8.47 4.76 -2.96
N PHE A 4 7.25 4.38 -2.59
CA PHE A 4 6.82 4.28 -1.21
C PHE A 4 6.28 2.89 -0.89
N THR A 5 6.62 2.39 0.30
CA THR A 5 5.85 1.32 0.95
C THR A 5 4.78 1.98 1.80
N VAL A 6 3.52 1.62 1.58
CA VAL A 6 2.37 2.14 2.32
C VAL A 6 1.69 0.98 3.01
N ARG A 7 1.67 0.99 4.34
CA ARG A 7 0.95 0.01 5.16
C ARG A 7 -0.29 0.66 5.73
N VAL A 8 -1.42 -0.02 5.60
CA VAL A 8 -2.72 0.40 6.12
C VAL A 8 -3.16 -0.61 7.17
N GLU A 9 -3.65 -0.14 8.30
CA GLU A 9 -4.32 -0.94 9.30
C GLU A 9 -5.73 -0.39 9.50
N LEU A 10 -6.72 -1.25 9.33
CA LEU A 10 -8.12 -0.94 9.50
C LEU A 10 -8.54 -1.32 10.92
N SER A 11 -9.44 -0.54 11.53
CA SER A 11 -9.96 -0.83 12.88
C SER A 11 -11.08 -1.87 12.80
N ASP A 12 -10.96 -2.94 13.58
CA ASP A 12 -11.91 -4.08 13.63
C ASP A 12 -12.34 -4.62 12.25
N PRO A 13 -11.38 -5.04 11.39
CA PRO A 13 -11.67 -5.36 10.00
C PRO A 13 -12.15 -6.79 9.80
N GLU A 14 -13.05 -6.96 8.83
CA GLU A 14 -13.36 -8.25 8.24
C GLU A 14 -12.56 -8.48 6.95
N ASN A 15 -12.50 -9.72 6.46
CA ASN A 15 -11.80 -10.04 5.21
C ASN A 15 -12.33 -9.21 4.01
N ALA A 16 -13.63 -8.92 3.98
CA ALA A 16 -14.24 -8.11 2.94
C ALA A 16 -13.70 -6.67 2.91
N ASP A 17 -13.32 -6.11 4.07
CA ASP A 17 -12.79 -4.75 4.16
C ASP A 17 -11.41 -4.64 3.52
N TYR A 18 -10.56 -5.66 3.68
CA TYR A 18 -9.25 -5.69 3.02
C TYR A 18 -9.34 -5.89 1.51
N VAL A 19 -10.35 -6.63 1.04
CA VAL A 19 -10.64 -6.73 -0.40
C VAL A 19 -11.08 -5.37 -0.93
N LEU A 20 -12.00 -4.70 -0.24
CA LEU A 20 -12.47 -3.36 -0.62
C LEU A 20 -11.34 -2.32 -0.58
N LEU A 21 -10.49 -2.37 0.44
CA LEU A 21 -9.30 -1.52 0.56
C LEU A 21 -8.38 -1.72 -0.63
N THR A 22 -8.04 -2.97 -0.95
CA THR A 22 -7.17 -3.28 -2.09
C THR A 22 -7.73 -2.70 -3.39
N GLN A 23 -9.02 -2.92 -3.65
CA GLN A 23 -9.68 -2.37 -4.85
C GLN A 23 -9.66 -0.84 -4.91
N LYS A 24 -9.88 -0.16 -3.79
CA LYS A 24 -9.86 1.31 -3.74
C LYS A 24 -8.46 1.88 -3.88
N MET A 25 -7.47 1.26 -3.23
CA MET A 25 -6.06 1.63 -3.33
C MET A 25 -5.57 1.46 -4.78
N GLU A 26 -5.90 0.36 -5.44
CA GLU A 26 -5.50 0.11 -6.83
C GLU A 26 -6.07 1.13 -7.82
N LYS A 27 -7.29 1.63 -7.59
CA LYS A 27 -7.88 2.71 -8.40
C LYS A 27 -7.09 4.02 -8.33
N GLU A 28 -6.41 4.26 -7.21
CA GLU A 28 -5.58 5.45 -6.98
C GLU A 28 -4.11 5.23 -7.37
N GLY A 29 -3.79 4.08 -7.98
CA GLY A 29 -2.46 3.76 -8.52
C GLY A 29 -1.51 3.07 -7.53
N PHE A 30 -1.97 2.74 -6.33
CA PHE A 30 -1.26 1.86 -5.42
C PHE A 30 -1.25 0.43 -5.98
N LYS A 31 -0.18 -0.32 -5.72
CA LYS A 31 -0.02 -1.68 -6.25
C LYS A 31 0.19 -2.66 -5.13
N LYS A 32 -0.47 -3.82 -5.23
CA LYS A 32 -0.21 -4.95 -4.34
C LYS A 32 1.06 -5.73 -4.70
N GLU A 33 1.70 -5.36 -5.80
CA GLU A 33 2.89 -6.02 -6.32
C GLU A 33 4.13 -5.13 -6.33
N ILE A 34 5.29 -5.76 -6.17
CA ILE A 34 6.62 -5.17 -6.36
C ILE A 34 7.42 -5.96 -7.41
N ASN A 35 8.34 -5.29 -8.10
CA ASN A 35 9.27 -5.95 -9.01
C ASN A 35 10.53 -6.38 -8.27
N GLY A 36 10.90 -7.65 -8.42
CA GLY A 36 12.18 -8.20 -8.00
C GLY A 36 12.99 -8.76 -9.17
N LEU A 37 14.21 -9.20 -8.88
CA LEU A 37 15.11 -9.75 -9.90
C LEU A 37 14.55 -10.98 -10.63
N LYS A 38 13.68 -11.76 -9.98
CA LYS A 38 13.12 -13.00 -10.55
C LYS A 38 11.65 -12.89 -10.97
N GLY A 39 11.08 -11.68 -10.99
CA GLY A 39 9.69 -11.44 -11.36
C GLY A 39 8.95 -10.54 -10.38
N LYS A 40 7.63 -10.60 -10.43
CA LYS A 40 6.75 -9.82 -9.56
C LYS A 40 6.40 -10.60 -8.29
N TYR A 41 6.23 -9.88 -7.19
CA TYR A 41 5.93 -10.46 -5.88
C TYR A 41 4.76 -9.74 -5.24
N ILE A 42 3.91 -10.48 -4.53
CA ILE A 42 2.76 -9.93 -3.79
C ILE A 42 3.24 -9.40 -2.44
N LEU A 43 2.92 -8.14 -2.14
CA LEU A 43 3.17 -7.53 -0.84
C LEU A 43 2.25 -8.12 0.25
N PRO A 44 2.69 -8.10 1.52
CA PRO A 44 1.87 -8.54 2.65
C PRO A 44 0.49 -7.88 2.72
N LEU A 45 -0.40 -8.47 3.52
CA LEU A 45 -1.75 -7.93 3.75
C LEU A 45 -1.68 -6.43 4.08
N ALA A 46 -2.53 -5.65 3.41
CA ALA A 46 -2.61 -4.20 3.55
C ALA A 46 -1.32 -3.37 3.34
N GLU A 47 -0.26 -3.97 2.78
CA GLU A 47 0.91 -3.25 2.27
C GLU A 47 0.84 -2.99 0.76
N PHE A 48 1.15 -1.78 0.34
CA PHE A 48 1.07 -1.35 -1.04
C PHE A 48 2.35 -0.65 -1.46
N ASN A 49 2.65 -0.79 -2.74
CA ASN A 49 3.69 -0.03 -3.40
C ASN A 49 3.08 1.17 -4.10
N TYR A 50 3.68 2.35 -3.96
CA TYR A 50 3.22 3.55 -4.63
C TYR A 50 4.37 4.27 -5.33
N HIS A 51 4.22 4.50 -6.63
CA HIS A 51 5.18 5.22 -7.46
C HIS A 51 4.57 6.53 -7.92
N THR A 52 5.27 7.62 -7.72
CA THR A 52 4.75 8.95 -8.07
C THR A 52 5.89 9.95 -8.29
N GLU A 53 5.78 10.78 -9.31
CA GLU A 53 6.73 11.88 -9.57
C GLU A 53 6.31 13.19 -8.90
N THR A 54 5.06 13.27 -8.43
CA THR A 54 4.40 14.54 -8.05
C THR A 54 4.03 14.63 -6.59
N LYS A 55 4.11 13.54 -5.82
CA LYS A 55 3.72 13.48 -4.40
C LYS A 55 4.91 13.13 -3.51
N GLY A 56 5.02 13.83 -2.38
CA GLY A 56 5.91 13.48 -1.29
C GLY A 56 5.22 12.57 -0.26
N HIS A 57 5.93 12.25 0.82
CA HIS A 57 5.41 11.36 1.88
C HIS A 57 4.12 11.89 2.52
N LYS A 58 3.96 13.22 2.66
CA LYS A 58 2.76 13.84 3.24
C LYS A 58 1.54 13.67 2.33
N GLU A 59 1.69 13.89 1.04
CA GLU A 59 0.59 13.74 0.09
C GLU A 59 0.19 12.26 -0.08
N VAL A 60 1.17 11.34 0.02
CA VAL A 60 0.91 9.89 -0.05
C VAL A 60 0.17 9.40 1.19
N ILE A 61 0.54 9.86 2.40
CA ILE A 61 -0.14 9.43 3.63
C ILE A 61 -1.58 9.95 3.69
N GLU A 62 -1.82 11.21 3.31
CA GLU A 62 -3.17 11.79 3.25
C GLU A 62 -4.04 11.08 2.20
N LEU A 63 -3.49 10.77 1.03
CA LEU A 63 -4.21 10.01 0.01
C LEU A 63 -4.63 8.64 0.54
N ALA A 64 -3.69 7.87 1.11
CA ALA A 64 -3.99 6.55 1.67
C ALA A 64 -4.99 6.62 2.83
N PHE A 65 -4.87 7.61 3.72
CA PHE A 65 -5.81 7.84 4.81
C PHE A 65 -7.23 8.11 4.27
N SER A 66 -7.35 9.01 3.28
CA SER A 66 -8.63 9.37 2.66
C SER A 66 -9.35 8.21 1.95
N ILE A 67 -8.60 7.15 1.60
CA ILE A 67 -9.14 5.93 1.03
C ILE A 67 -9.63 5.00 2.14
N ALA A 68 -8.79 4.78 3.16
CA ALA A 68 -9.05 3.87 4.27
C ALA A 68 -10.19 4.36 5.18
N GLU A 69 -10.32 5.67 5.40
CA GLU A 69 -11.36 6.25 6.26
C GLU A 69 -12.78 6.07 5.69
N LYS A 70 -12.89 5.75 4.39
CA LYS A 70 -14.15 5.41 3.72
C LYS A 70 -14.58 3.95 3.98
N ILE A 71 -13.78 3.19 4.72
CA ILE A 71 -14.01 1.78 5.01
C ILE A 71 -14.23 1.62 6.52
N THR A 72 -13.26 2.05 7.33
CA THR A 72 -13.35 1.98 8.80
C THR A 72 -13.08 3.33 9.44
N LEU A 73 -13.67 3.57 10.61
CA LEU A 73 -13.33 4.72 11.44
C LEU A 73 -11.89 4.57 11.96
N ASN A 74 -11.12 5.67 11.95
CA ASN A 74 -9.77 5.78 12.50
C ASN A 74 -8.75 4.74 11.96
N PRO A 75 -8.53 4.66 10.64
CA PRO A 75 -7.47 3.80 10.10
C PRO A 75 -6.08 4.32 10.49
N ALA A 76 -5.10 3.42 10.61
CA ALA A 76 -3.70 3.79 10.79
C ALA A 76 -2.91 3.59 9.49
N ILE A 77 -2.08 4.57 9.14
CA ILE A 77 -1.32 4.58 7.89
C ILE A 77 0.16 4.82 8.20
N LEU A 78 1.03 4.00 7.63
CA LEU A 78 2.48 4.20 7.65
C LEU A 78 3.00 4.30 6.21
N VAL A 79 3.69 5.40 5.91
CA VAL A 79 4.34 5.62 4.61
C VAL A 79 5.85 5.68 4.80
N THR A 80 6.58 4.85 4.07
CA THR A 80 8.04 4.84 4.05
C THR A 80 8.53 5.10 2.63
N GLU A 81 9.30 6.17 2.43
CA GLU A 81 10.00 6.40 1.18
C GLU A 81 11.15 5.39 1.03
N VAL A 82 11.22 4.74 -0.11
CA VAL A 82 12.11 3.61 -0.34
C VAL A 82 13.41 4.09 -0.96
N LYS A 83 14.47 4.05 -0.14
CA LYS A 83 15.86 4.16 -0.61
C LYS A 83 16.46 2.79 -0.92
N ASN A 84 16.15 1.82 -0.08
CA ASN A 84 16.50 0.41 -0.23
C ASN A 84 15.35 -0.43 0.34
N ARG A 85 15.05 -1.56 -0.27
CA ARG A 85 14.02 -2.51 0.21
C ARG A 85 14.57 -3.93 0.11
N ALA A 86 14.23 -4.76 1.09
CA ALA A 86 14.51 -6.18 1.07
C ALA A 86 13.26 -6.94 1.52
N TRP A 87 13.09 -8.16 0.99
CA TRP A 87 11.99 -9.04 1.36
C TRP A 87 12.43 -10.50 1.23
N LYS A 88 11.74 -11.38 1.95
CA LYS A 88 11.92 -12.83 1.89
C LYS A 88 10.59 -13.50 2.19
N GLY A 89 10.27 -14.56 1.44
CA GLY A 89 9.04 -15.34 1.65
C GLY A 89 7.78 -14.75 1.01
N LEU A 90 7.88 -13.68 0.21
CA LEU A 90 6.73 -13.21 -0.58
C LEU A 90 6.41 -14.20 -1.70
N GLU A 91 5.12 -14.38 -1.94
CA GLU A 91 4.62 -15.15 -3.07
C GLU A 91 4.98 -14.47 -4.39
N ARG A 92 5.40 -15.27 -5.36
CA ARG A 92 5.72 -14.80 -6.72
C ARG A 92 4.49 -15.00 -7.61
N LEU A 93 4.19 -13.99 -8.42
CA LEU A 93 3.17 -14.05 -9.49
C LEU A 93 3.69 -14.80 -10.73
#